data_AF-A0A2G5B6B9-F1
#
_entry.id   AF-A0A2G5B6B9-F1
#
_cell.length_a   1.000
_cell.length_b   1.000
_cell.length_c   1.000
_cell.angle_alpha   90.00
_cell.angle_beta   90.00
_cell.angle_gamma   90.00
#
_symmetry.space_group_name_H-M   'P 1'
#
loop_
_entity.id
_entity.type
_entity.pdbx_description
1 polymer ?
#
loop_
_entity_poly.entity_id
_entity_poly.type
_entity_poly.pdbx_seq_one_letter_code
_entity_poly.pdbx_strand_id
1 'polypeptide(L)'
;MTDDVDPIARAIAEMDSAESEDAETTNEQHAVAHPQQHDGIDEACGSGLSIKVVLATQSFLASENSAQQLVALKIVDNALKTLKGTRDLLPLINQVWPHVVKRLESGRDIFYVALAACSLVECACRLGTDWMRVRVRDDLWPHFLRVLREARNNPSLVGISLETPIRVLAALRTVVEYVPLDDATAWDLTIAACVLLSSPRLRDHVLPLLRAMLPSYADKLWLVLAKLGCVEGILPDHIPDLGLPSILHSSLPPDICQSLGL
;
A
#
# COMPACT_ATOMS: atom_id res chain seq x y z
N MET A 1 -39.56 -48.70 4.89
CA MET A 1 -39.04 -49.32 3.65
C MET A 1 -38.99 -48.23 2.60
N THR A 2 -37.78 -47.70 2.42
CA THR A 2 -37.15 -46.99 1.29
C THR A 2 -36.23 -45.94 1.91
N ASP A 3 -35.02 -46.40 2.22
CA ASP A 3 -33.88 -45.60 2.64
C ASP A 3 -33.41 -44.75 1.45
N ASP A 4 -33.49 -43.44 1.60
CA ASP A 4 -32.98 -42.45 0.64
C ASP A 4 -31.62 -41.99 1.16
N VAL A 5 -30.56 -42.64 0.68
CA VAL A 5 -29.17 -42.36 1.09
C VAL A 5 -28.60 -41.32 0.13
N ASP A 6 -28.23 -40.18 0.71
CA ASP A 6 -27.72 -38.98 0.06
C ASP A 6 -26.50 -39.27 -0.85
N PRO A 7 -26.53 -38.93 -2.16
CA PRO A 7 -25.45 -39.20 -3.11
C PRO A 7 -24.17 -38.40 -2.84
N ILE A 8 -24.23 -37.36 -1.99
CA ILE A 8 -23.09 -36.51 -1.65
C ILE A 8 -22.12 -37.23 -0.67
N ALA A 9 -22.63 -38.12 0.18
CA ALA A 9 -21.79 -38.89 1.11
C ALA A 9 -20.89 -39.91 0.40
N ARG A 10 -21.25 -40.31 -0.83
CA ARG A 10 -20.48 -41.29 -1.63
C ARG A 10 -19.28 -40.67 -2.35
N ALA A 11 -19.33 -39.37 -2.66
CA ALA A 11 -18.24 -38.68 -3.36
C ALA A 11 -17.05 -38.35 -2.44
N ILE A 12 -17.26 -38.25 -1.12
CA ILE A 12 -16.18 -37.93 -0.17
C ILE A 12 -15.34 -39.18 0.17
N ALA A 13 -15.87 -40.38 -0.03
CA ALA A 13 -15.16 -41.64 0.26
C ALA A 13 -14.24 -42.14 -0.88
N GLU A 14 -14.29 -41.53 -2.07
CA GLU A 14 -13.50 -41.98 -3.25
C GLU A 14 -12.21 -41.16 -3.50
N MET A 15 -11.89 -40.15 -2.68
CA MET A 15 -10.68 -39.33 -2.87
C MET A 15 -9.47 -39.72 -2.00
N ASP A 16 -9.55 -40.80 -1.23
CA ASP A 16 -8.52 -41.23 -0.27
C ASP A 16 -7.73 -42.49 -0.73
N SER A 17 -7.54 -42.67 -2.04
CA SER A 17 -6.86 -43.85 -2.61
C SER A 17 -5.89 -43.53 -3.75
N ALA A 18 -4.95 -42.61 -3.51
CA ALA A 18 -3.79 -42.45 -4.38
C ALA A 18 -2.51 -42.17 -3.56
N GLU A 19 -2.04 -43.21 -2.86
CA GLU A 19 -0.62 -43.39 -2.53
C GLU A 19 0.09 -44.14 -3.67
N SER A 20 1.25 -43.65 -4.10
CA SER A 20 2.46 -44.42 -4.49
C SER A 20 3.51 -43.40 -4.96
N GLU A 21 4.58 -43.14 -4.20
CA GLU A 21 5.85 -43.89 -4.17
C GLU A 21 6.87 -43.44 -5.25
N ASP A 22 8.08 -43.18 -4.73
CA ASP A 22 9.42 -43.29 -5.32
C ASP A 22 9.95 -42.26 -6.33
N ALA A 23 10.95 -41.48 -5.87
CA ALA A 23 12.26 -41.41 -6.52
C ALA A 23 13.32 -40.77 -5.60
N GLU A 24 14.06 -41.64 -4.93
CA GLU A 24 15.37 -41.40 -4.33
C GLU A 24 16.40 -41.12 -5.44
N THR A 25 17.18 -40.05 -5.36
CA THR A 25 18.44 -39.93 -6.10
C THR A 25 19.48 -39.20 -5.28
N THR A 26 20.35 -40.00 -4.68
CA THR A 26 21.67 -39.68 -4.17
C THR A 26 22.54 -39.11 -5.29
N ASN A 27 23.20 -37.96 -5.10
CA ASN A 27 24.48 -37.73 -5.79
C ASN A 27 25.45 -36.90 -4.95
N GLU A 28 26.68 -37.39 -4.96
CA GLU A 28 27.80 -37.06 -4.11
C GLU A 28 28.55 -35.80 -4.56
N GLN A 29 29.03 -35.06 -3.57
CA GLN A 29 30.39 -34.52 -3.46
C GLN A 29 31.06 -33.97 -4.75
N HIS A 30 31.19 -32.64 -4.80
CA HIS A 30 32.41 -32.02 -5.30
C HIS A 30 32.86 -30.91 -4.36
N ALA A 31 33.93 -31.21 -3.62
CA ALA A 31 34.71 -30.26 -2.85
C ALA A 31 35.62 -29.48 -3.80
N VAL A 32 35.39 -28.17 -3.93
CA VAL A 32 36.37 -27.24 -4.48
C VAL A 32 36.66 -26.21 -3.41
N ALA A 33 37.80 -26.39 -2.74
CA ALA A 33 38.40 -25.40 -1.87
C ALA A 33 39.02 -24.29 -2.71
N HIS A 34 38.52 -23.06 -2.58
CA HIS A 34 39.28 -21.87 -2.90
C HIS A 34 38.93 -20.69 -1.97
N PRO A 35 39.91 -19.80 -1.71
CA PRO A 35 40.17 -19.28 -0.38
C PRO A 35 39.44 -17.99 -0.04
N GLN A 36 39.38 -17.78 1.27
CA GLN A 36 38.92 -16.61 2.00
C GLN A 36 39.55 -15.30 1.51
N GLN A 37 38.71 -14.27 1.41
CA GLN A 37 38.95 -12.82 1.57
C GLN A 37 37.55 -12.18 1.45
N HIS A 38 37.06 -11.22 2.24
CA HIS A 38 37.66 -10.21 3.09
C HIS A 38 36.51 -9.55 3.91
N ASP A 39 36.75 -9.29 5.20
CA ASP A 39 36.02 -8.42 6.16
C ASP A 39 34.50 -8.19 6.03
N GLY A 40 33.71 -8.86 6.88
CA GLY A 40 32.33 -8.52 7.19
C GLY A 40 32.19 -8.15 8.67
N ILE A 41 32.26 -6.85 8.95
CA ILE A 41 32.11 -6.26 10.30
C ILE A 41 30.74 -6.63 10.88
N ASP A 42 30.70 -6.91 12.18
CA ASP A 42 29.57 -7.26 13.05
C ASP A 42 28.28 -6.43 12.87
N GLU A 43 27.53 -6.61 11.78
CA GLU A 43 26.18 -6.02 11.57
C GLU A 43 25.06 -6.77 12.32
N ALA A 44 25.38 -7.93 12.90
CA ALA A 44 24.39 -8.86 13.47
C ALA A 44 23.84 -8.48 14.86
N CYS A 45 24.53 -7.62 15.62
CA CYS A 45 24.18 -7.39 17.03
C CYS A 45 22.98 -6.44 17.20
N GLY A 46 22.84 -5.44 16.32
CA GLY A 46 21.77 -4.44 16.40
C GLY A 46 20.41 -4.94 15.90
N SER A 47 20.41 -5.67 14.78
CA SER A 47 19.17 -6.16 14.13
C SER A 47 18.39 -7.13 15.02
N GLY A 48 19.11 -8.03 15.71
CA GLY A 48 18.52 -9.03 16.60
C GLY A 48 17.74 -8.43 17.77
N LEU A 49 18.16 -7.28 18.29
CA LEU A 49 17.44 -6.59 19.36
C LEU A 49 16.15 -5.94 18.84
N SER A 50 16.19 -5.23 17.71
CA SER A 50 15.02 -4.60 17.11
C SER A 50 13.92 -5.63 16.81
N ILE A 51 14.28 -6.79 16.27
CA ILE A 51 13.34 -7.89 16.01
C ILE A 51 12.68 -8.35 17.31
N LYS A 52 13.46 -8.66 18.34
CA LYS A 52 12.93 -9.10 19.65
C LYS A 52 11.97 -8.07 20.27
N VAL A 53 12.31 -6.79 20.18
CA VAL A 53 11.45 -5.69 20.65
C VAL A 53 10.14 -5.68 19.88
N VAL A 54 10.17 -5.75 18.55
CA VAL A 54 8.94 -5.77 17.75
C VAL A 54 8.07 -6.99 18.06
N LEU A 55 8.67 -8.18 18.19
CA LEU A 55 7.97 -9.40 18.57
C LEU A 55 7.28 -9.26 19.93
N ALA A 56 7.96 -8.70 20.93
CA ALA A 56 7.37 -8.43 22.23
C ALA A 56 6.18 -7.45 22.14
N THR A 57 6.25 -6.47 21.23
CA THR A 57 5.18 -5.48 21.03
C THR A 57 3.97 -5.98 20.24
N GLN A 58 4.00 -7.16 19.63
CA GLN A 58 2.87 -7.70 18.86
C GLN A 58 1.61 -7.87 19.71
N SER A 59 1.77 -8.27 20.98
CA SER A 59 0.66 -8.38 21.93
C SER A 59 -0.04 -7.03 22.14
N PHE A 60 0.71 -5.92 22.13
CA PHE A 60 0.18 -4.57 22.25
C PHE A 60 -0.51 -4.06 20.98
N LEU A 61 -0.09 -4.53 19.79
CA LEU A 61 -0.83 -4.25 18.55
C LEU A 61 -2.20 -4.94 18.53
N ALA A 62 -2.33 -6.06 19.25
CA ALA A 62 -3.58 -6.81 19.37
C ALA A 62 -4.47 -6.33 20.53
N SER A 63 -3.96 -5.53 21.47
CA SER A 63 -4.74 -5.09 22.64
C SER A 63 -5.90 -4.18 22.24
N GLU A 64 -6.86 -3.97 23.14
CA GLU A 64 -7.99 -3.04 22.94
C GLU A 64 -7.61 -1.59 23.27
N ASN A 65 -6.46 -1.37 23.91
CA ASN A 65 -6.03 -0.06 24.37
C ASN A 65 -5.34 0.71 23.23
N SER A 66 -6.02 1.76 22.73
CA SER A 66 -5.53 2.60 21.63
C SER A 66 -4.17 3.27 21.91
N ALA A 67 -3.88 3.63 23.16
CA ALA A 67 -2.59 4.21 23.53
C ALA A 67 -1.45 3.18 23.41
N GLN A 68 -1.68 1.94 23.84
CA GLN A 68 -0.70 0.86 23.69
C GLN A 68 -0.47 0.53 22.21
N GLN A 69 -1.54 0.45 21.42
CA GLN A 69 -1.45 0.23 19.98
C GLN A 69 -0.62 1.33 19.29
N LEU A 70 -0.87 2.60 19.65
CA LEU A 70 -0.15 3.74 19.08
C LEU A 70 1.36 3.68 19.40
N VAL A 71 1.71 3.38 20.65
CA VAL A 71 3.11 3.21 21.06
C VAL A 71 3.74 2.03 20.33
N ALA A 72 3.03 0.89 20.23
CA ALA A 72 3.52 -0.28 19.52
C ALA A 72 3.77 0.01 18.03
N LEU A 73 2.84 0.68 17.33
CA LEU A 73 3.02 1.08 15.93
C LEU A 73 4.24 1.99 15.74
N LYS A 74 4.50 2.93 16.66
CA LYS A 74 5.70 3.78 16.63
C LYS A 74 6.99 2.98 16.86
N ILE A 75 6.97 2.01 17.77
CA ILE A 75 8.13 1.12 18.00
C ILE A 75 8.41 0.32 16.73
N VAL A 76 7.38 -0.25 16.08
CA VAL A 76 7.53 -0.97 14.82
C VAL A 76 8.09 -0.07 13.72
N ASP A 77 7.55 1.14 13.54
CA ASP A 77 8.05 2.11 12.56
C ASP A 77 9.54 2.43 12.75
N ASN A 78 9.97 2.68 13.99
CA ASN A 78 11.38 2.89 14.30
C ASN A 78 12.23 1.64 14.03
N ALA A 79 11.74 0.46 14.41
CA ALA A 79 12.45 -0.79 14.17
C ALA A 79 12.64 -1.07 12.67
N LEU A 80 11.61 -0.86 11.84
CA LEU A 80 11.72 -1.00 10.38
C LEU A 80 12.79 -0.07 9.80
N LYS A 81 12.88 1.17 10.29
CA LYS A 81 13.92 2.11 9.87
C LYS A 81 15.32 1.65 10.30
N THR A 82 15.48 1.08 11.50
CA THR A 82 16.77 0.52 11.95
C THR A 82 17.20 -0.72 11.17
N LEU A 83 16.23 -1.47 10.64
CA LEU A 83 16.48 -2.68 9.85
C LEU A 83 16.60 -2.42 8.35
N LYS A 84 16.65 -1.15 7.92
CA LYS A 84 16.80 -0.81 6.51
C LYS A 84 18.08 -1.44 5.94
N GLY A 85 17.93 -2.24 4.88
CA GLY A 85 19.05 -2.92 4.21
C GLY A 85 19.41 -4.29 4.77
N THR A 86 18.80 -4.71 5.89
CA THR A 86 19.02 -6.05 6.46
C THR A 86 18.10 -7.08 5.83
N ARG A 87 18.51 -8.36 5.86
CA ARG A 87 17.70 -9.49 5.37
C ARG A 87 16.45 -9.75 6.20
N ASP A 88 16.44 -9.27 7.44
CA ASP A 88 15.36 -9.50 8.40
C ASP A 88 14.19 -8.52 8.24
N LEU A 89 14.35 -7.47 7.43
CA LEU A 89 13.35 -6.43 7.24
C LEU A 89 12.03 -6.96 6.66
N LEU A 90 12.10 -7.67 5.53
CA LEU A 90 10.89 -8.17 4.85
C LEU A 90 10.14 -9.23 5.66
N PRO A 91 10.81 -10.23 6.29
CA PRO A 91 10.15 -11.14 7.22
C PRO A 91 9.45 -10.39 8.36
N LEU A 92 10.07 -9.35 8.90
CA LEU A 92 9.47 -8.57 9.97
C LEU A 92 8.23 -7.81 9.50
N ILE A 93 8.29 -7.12 8.33
CA ILE A 93 7.12 -6.47 7.74
C ILE A 93 6.01 -7.49 7.54
N ASN A 94 6.32 -8.68 6.99
CA ASN A 94 5.36 -9.76 6.78
C ASN A 94 4.61 -10.12 8.06
N GLN A 95 5.35 -10.25 9.15
CA GLN A 95 4.79 -10.68 10.41
C GLN A 95 3.90 -9.63 11.06
N VAL A 96 4.29 -8.35 11.01
CA VAL A 96 3.48 -7.27 11.60
C VAL A 96 2.32 -6.84 10.71
N TRP A 97 2.40 -7.11 9.41
CA TRP A 97 1.47 -6.60 8.40
C TRP A 97 -0.03 -6.83 8.70
N PRO A 98 -0.48 -8.05 9.08
CA PRO A 98 -1.89 -8.29 9.36
C PRO A 98 -2.43 -7.39 10.49
N HIS A 99 -1.58 -7.07 11.47
CA HIS A 99 -1.94 -6.16 12.55
C HIS A 99 -2.09 -4.71 12.07
N VAL A 100 -1.21 -4.28 11.17
CA VAL A 100 -1.27 -2.93 10.56
C VAL A 100 -2.55 -2.78 9.75
N VAL A 101 -2.87 -3.75 8.89
CA VAL A 101 -4.10 -3.74 8.08
C VAL A 101 -5.34 -3.69 8.96
N LYS A 102 -5.43 -4.56 9.98
CA LYS A 102 -6.53 -4.54 10.95
C LYS A 102 -6.69 -3.19 11.65
N ARG A 103 -5.60 -2.44 11.86
CA ARG A 103 -5.65 -1.10 12.45
C ARG A 103 -6.14 -0.02 11.47
N LEU A 104 -5.94 -0.20 10.16
CA LEU A 104 -6.55 0.67 9.14
C LEU A 104 -8.07 0.51 9.08
N GLU A 105 -8.58 -0.67 9.42
CA GLU A 105 -10.02 -0.95 9.50
C GLU A 105 -10.66 -0.53 10.81
N SER A 106 -9.85 -0.20 11.83
CA SER A 106 -10.36 0.19 13.13
C SER A 106 -11.23 1.43 12.97
N GLY A 107 -12.47 1.33 13.44
CA GLY A 107 -13.55 2.26 13.14
C GLY A 107 -13.30 3.71 13.56
N ARG A 108 -14.31 4.55 13.32
CA ARG A 108 -14.26 6.02 13.49
C ARG A 108 -13.75 6.47 14.87
N ASP A 109 -13.98 5.67 15.90
CA ASP A 109 -13.69 6.02 17.30
C ASP A 109 -12.19 6.07 17.61
N ILE A 110 -11.32 5.48 16.79
CA ILE A 110 -9.87 5.39 17.05
C ILE A 110 -9.04 5.87 15.84
N PHE A 111 -9.43 7.00 15.26
CA PHE A 111 -8.78 7.53 14.05
C PHE A 111 -7.26 7.72 14.21
N TYR A 112 -6.75 8.14 15.37
CA TYR A 112 -5.31 8.31 15.61
C TYR A 112 -4.47 7.05 15.39
N VAL A 113 -5.05 5.87 15.66
CA VAL A 113 -4.37 4.59 15.41
C VAL A 113 -4.31 4.30 13.91
N ALA A 114 -5.37 4.59 13.16
CA ALA A 114 -5.37 4.50 11.71
C ALA A 114 -4.35 5.47 11.08
N LEU A 115 -4.18 6.68 11.61
CA LEU A 115 -3.14 7.62 11.16
C LEU A 115 -1.73 7.07 11.37
N ALA A 116 -1.48 6.45 12.52
CA ALA A 116 -0.19 5.81 12.81
C ALA A 116 0.05 4.60 11.91
N ALA A 117 -0.99 3.79 11.65
CA ALA A 117 -0.91 2.68 10.71
C ALA A 117 -0.63 3.16 9.27
N CYS A 118 -1.24 4.27 8.82
CA CYS A 118 -0.90 4.88 7.52
C CYS A 118 0.56 5.30 7.45
N SER A 119 1.10 5.88 8.53
CA SER A 119 2.53 6.23 8.61
C SER A 119 3.44 5.00 8.50
N LEU A 120 3.04 3.89 9.13
CA LEU A 120 3.77 2.64 9.04
C LEU A 120 3.69 2.02 7.64
N VAL A 121 2.54 2.13 6.96
CA VAL A 121 2.38 1.76 5.55
C VAL A 121 3.33 2.56 4.65
N GLU A 122 3.42 3.87 4.83
CA GLU A 122 4.39 4.72 4.10
C GLU A 122 5.83 4.28 4.34
N CYS A 123 6.17 3.91 5.57
CA CYS A 123 7.49 3.37 5.89
C CYS A 123 7.74 2.03 5.18
N ALA A 124 6.79 1.09 5.27
CA ALA A 124 6.88 -0.22 4.63
C ALA A 124 6.99 -0.11 3.10
N CYS A 125 6.22 0.77 2.46
CA CYS A 125 6.28 0.99 1.01
C CYS A 125 7.64 1.52 0.54
N ARG A 126 8.22 2.46 1.30
CA ARG A 126 9.57 3.00 1.01
C ARG A 126 10.68 1.96 1.17
N LEU A 127 10.48 0.98 2.05
CA LEU A 127 11.49 -0.01 2.41
C LEU A 127 11.36 -1.33 1.63
N GLY A 128 10.13 -1.74 1.31
CA GLY A 128 9.83 -3.05 0.70
C GLY A 128 9.42 -3.00 -0.77
N THR A 129 9.24 -1.81 -1.37
CA THR A 129 8.98 -1.57 -2.81
C THR A 129 8.18 -2.67 -3.52
N ASP A 130 8.82 -3.52 -4.33
CA ASP A 130 8.17 -4.57 -5.13
C ASP A 130 7.43 -5.61 -4.29
N TRP A 131 7.97 -5.96 -3.12
CA TRP A 131 7.32 -6.90 -2.21
C TRP A 131 5.98 -6.37 -1.69
N MET A 132 5.84 -5.04 -1.60
CA MET A 132 4.59 -4.38 -1.20
C MET A 132 3.52 -4.40 -2.28
N ARG A 133 3.84 -4.72 -3.55
CA ARG A 133 2.90 -4.66 -4.67
C ARG A 133 1.62 -5.46 -4.42
N VAL A 134 1.78 -6.74 -4.08
CA VAL A 134 0.65 -7.67 -3.84
C VAL A 134 -0.17 -7.22 -2.63
N ARG A 135 0.51 -6.78 -1.56
CA ARG A 135 -0.11 -6.28 -0.32
C ARG A 135 -0.91 -5.01 -0.51
N VAL A 136 -0.38 -4.09 -1.32
CA VAL A 136 -1.05 -2.84 -1.66
C VAL A 136 -2.34 -3.15 -2.40
N ARG A 137 -2.29 -4.03 -3.41
CA ARG A 137 -3.46 -4.41 -4.22
C ARG A 137 -4.51 -5.16 -3.39
N ASP A 138 -4.10 -6.18 -2.66
CA ASP A 138 -5.04 -7.14 -2.05
C ASP A 138 -5.53 -6.64 -0.68
N ASP A 139 -4.66 -6.05 0.14
CA ASP A 139 -5.00 -5.67 1.51
C ASP A 139 -5.31 -4.17 1.64
N LEU A 140 -4.46 -3.27 1.11
CA LEU A 140 -4.60 -1.84 1.36
C LEU A 140 -5.66 -1.18 0.48
N TRP A 141 -5.66 -1.51 -0.80
CA TRP A 141 -6.45 -0.81 -1.80
C TRP A 141 -7.96 -0.83 -1.49
N PRO A 142 -8.57 -1.97 -1.12
CA PRO A 142 -9.99 -2.01 -0.76
C PRO A 142 -10.33 -1.07 0.41
N HIS A 143 -9.45 -0.98 1.41
CA HIS A 143 -9.65 -0.12 2.57
C HIS A 143 -9.50 1.35 2.24
N PHE A 144 -8.44 1.72 1.53
CA PHE A 144 -8.21 3.11 1.13
C PHE A 144 -9.33 3.60 0.22
N LEU A 145 -9.74 2.79 -0.75
CA LEU A 145 -10.85 3.12 -1.65
C LEU A 145 -12.16 3.34 -0.87
N ARG A 146 -12.44 2.52 0.14
CA ARG A 146 -13.60 2.73 1.04
C ARG A 146 -13.52 4.08 1.74
N VAL A 147 -12.38 4.42 2.37
CA VAL A 147 -12.20 5.71 3.05
C VAL A 147 -12.37 6.89 2.09
N LEU A 148 -11.81 6.81 0.89
CA LEU A 148 -11.94 7.85 -0.14
C LEU A 148 -13.40 8.00 -0.61
N ARG A 149 -14.13 6.90 -0.79
CA ARG A 149 -15.56 6.91 -1.15
C ARG A 149 -16.42 7.49 -0.03
N GLU A 150 -16.14 7.16 1.22
CA GLU A 150 -16.84 7.73 2.38
C GLU A 150 -16.60 9.23 2.50
N ALA A 151 -15.36 9.69 2.32
CA ALA A 151 -15.00 11.11 2.34
C ALA A 151 -15.67 11.90 1.21
N ARG A 152 -15.86 11.27 0.03
CA ARG A 152 -16.62 11.85 -1.08
C ARG A 152 -18.10 11.99 -0.74
N ASN A 153 -18.73 10.93 -0.22
CA ASN A 153 -20.17 10.87 -0.02
C ASN A 153 -20.64 11.67 1.19
N ASN A 154 -19.76 11.90 2.17
CA ASN A 154 -20.07 12.63 3.40
C ASN A 154 -19.24 13.93 3.48
N PRO A 155 -19.56 14.96 2.67
CA PRO A 155 -18.82 16.23 2.68
C PRO A 155 -18.89 16.95 4.03
N SER A 156 -19.94 16.67 4.81
CA SER A 156 -20.16 17.21 6.15
C SER A 156 -19.20 16.62 7.19
N LEU A 157 -18.54 15.49 6.91
CA LEU A 157 -17.58 14.79 7.79
C LEU A 157 -18.04 14.64 9.25
N VAL A 158 -19.36 14.64 9.48
CA VAL A 158 -19.95 14.46 10.80
C VAL A 158 -19.70 13.00 11.21
N GLY A 159 -18.60 12.79 11.94
CA GLY A 159 -18.19 11.50 12.48
C GLY A 159 -16.97 10.85 11.84
N ILE A 160 -16.41 11.35 10.73
CA ILE A 160 -15.09 10.91 10.24
C ILE A 160 -14.16 12.13 10.34
N SER A 161 -13.09 12.01 11.11
CA SER A 161 -12.07 13.06 11.16
C SER A 161 -11.53 13.29 9.75
N LEU A 162 -11.56 14.53 9.26
CA LEU A 162 -10.99 14.92 7.95
C LEU A 162 -9.53 14.46 7.81
N GLU A 163 -8.85 14.30 8.93
CA GLU A 163 -7.49 13.78 9.05
C GLU A 163 -7.30 12.38 8.44
N THR A 164 -8.30 11.49 8.53
CA THR A 164 -8.17 10.12 8.02
C THR A 164 -8.06 10.07 6.50
N PRO A 165 -8.99 10.63 5.69
CA PRO A 165 -8.82 10.65 4.24
C PRO A 165 -7.60 11.46 3.80
N ILE A 166 -7.24 12.55 4.50
CA ILE A 166 -6.01 13.29 4.22
C ILE A 166 -4.78 12.39 4.39
N ARG A 167 -4.70 11.64 5.50
CA ARG A 167 -3.59 10.73 5.75
C ARG A 167 -3.56 9.57 4.77
N VAL A 168 -4.71 9.05 4.36
CA VAL A 168 -4.82 8.01 3.32
C VAL A 168 -4.31 8.54 1.97
N LEU A 169 -4.65 9.77 1.58
CA LEU A 169 -4.12 10.39 0.36
C LEU A 169 -2.59 10.55 0.42
N ALA A 170 -2.04 10.96 1.57
CA ALA A 170 -0.59 11.03 1.78
C ALA A 170 0.08 9.64 1.68
N ALA A 171 -0.55 8.61 2.25
CA ALA A 171 -0.05 7.24 2.17
C ALA A 171 -0.10 6.72 0.73
N LEU A 172 -1.20 6.94 0.01
CA LEU A 172 -1.35 6.58 -1.41
C LEU A 172 -0.31 7.28 -2.29
N ARG A 173 0.04 8.52 -1.99
CA ARG A 173 1.11 9.21 -2.71
C ARG A 173 2.43 8.45 -2.56
N THR A 174 2.78 8.05 -1.34
CA THR A 174 4.00 7.25 -1.10
C THR A 174 3.89 5.88 -1.75
N VAL A 175 2.71 5.26 -1.76
CA VAL A 175 2.50 3.99 -2.47
C VAL A 175 2.82 4.17 -3.95
N VAL A 176 2.27 5.19 -4.62
CA VAL A 176 2.51 5.46 -6.05
C VAL A 176 3.98 5.77 -6.34
N GLU A 177 4.67 6.49 -5.44
CA GLU A 177 6.07 6.86 -5.63
C GLU A 177 7.04 5.66 -5.54
N TYR A 178 6.73 4.64 -4.71
CA TYR A 178 7.66 3.55 -4.39
C TYR A 178 7.20 2.16 -4.79
N VAL A 179 5.90 1.97 -5.06
CA VAL A 179 5.30 0.67 -5.35
C VAL A 179 4.60 0.74 -6.71
N PRO A 180 5.07 -0.02 -7.72
CA PRO A 180 4.39 -0.11 -9.00
C PRO A 180 3.03 -0.76 -8.83
N LEU A 181 1.96 0.00 -9.08
CA LEU A 181 0.59 -0.48 -9.09
C LEU A 181 0.28 -1.24 -10.38
N ASP A 182 -0.58 -2.26 -10.28
CA ASP A 182 -1.18 -2.88 -11.45
C ASP A 182 -2.17 -1.93 -12.15
N ASP A 183 -2.45 -2.19 -13.43
CA ASP A 183 -3.25 -1.30 -14.26
C ASP A 183 -4.66 -1.06 -13.71
N ALA A 184 -5.31 -2.08 -13.14
CA ALA A 184 -6.64 -1.96 -12.58
C ALA A 184 -6.64 -1.07 -11.32
N THR A 185 -5.73 -1.32 -10.38
CA THR A 185 -5.57 -0.48 -9.18
C THR A 185 -5.21 0.96 -9.54
N ALA A 186 -4.30 1.17 -10.51
CA ALA A 186 -3.91 2.50 -10.97
C ALA A 186 -5.09 3.27 -11.57
N TRP A 187 -5.89 2.61 -12.42
CA TRP A 187 -7.09 3.19 -13.03
C TRP A 187 -8.13 3.61 -11.99
N ASP A 188 -8.44 2.72 -11.04
CA ASP A 188 -9.40 3.02 -9.98
C ASP A 188 -8.92 4.17 -9.08
N LEU A 189 -7.61 4.20 -8.77
CA LEU A 189 -6.99 5.29 -8.02
C LEU A 189 -7.09 6.62 -8.76
N THR A 190 -6.82 6.64 -10.07
CA THR A 190 -6.99 7.84 -10.89
C THR A 190 -8.42 8.35 -10.84
N ILE A 191 -9.42 7.47 -11.04
CA ILE A 191 -10.84 7.85 -10.97
C ILE A 191 -11.16 8.42 -9.58
N ALA A 192 -10.77 7.71 -8.51
CA ALA A 192 -11.04 8.14 -7.14
C ALA A 192 -10.41 9.51 -6.84
N ALA A 193 -9.14 9.71 -7.21
CA ALA A 193 -8.43 10.97 -7.02
C ALA A 193 -9.07 12.12 -7.82
N CYS A 194 -9.37 11.92 -9.11
CA CYS A 194 -10.00 12.95 -9.93
C CYS A 194 -11.39 13.34 -9.42
N VAL A 195 -12.20 12.38 -8.97
CA VAL A 195 -13.51 12.66 -8.37
C VAL A 195 -13.38 13.48 -7.07
N LEU A 196 -12.31 13.27 -6.29
CA LEU A 196 -12.06 14.03 -5.07
C LEU A 196 -11.57 15.47 -5.32
N LEU A 197 -11.12 15.82 -6.53
CA LEU A 197 -10.78 17.22 -6.88
C LEU A 197 -11.97 18.17 -6.75
N SER A 198 -13.19 17.66 -6.91
CA SER A 198 -14.42 18.42 -6.70
C SER A 198 -14.62 18.85 -5.24
N SER A 199 -13.96 18.18 -4.28
CA SER A 199 -14.02 18.54 -2.86
C SER A 199 -12.96 19.59 -2.54
N PRO A 200 -13.33 20.85 -2.20
CA PRO A 200 -12.36 21.91 -1.92
C PRO A 200 -11.48 21.59 -0.70
N ARG A 201 -11.99 20.80 0.25
CA ARG A 201 -11.26 20.42 1.48
C ARG A 201 -10.15 19.40 1.25
N LEU A 202 -10.30 18.56 0.21
CA LEU A 202 -9.35 17.49 -0.09
C LEU A 202 -8.46 17.82 -1.29
N ARG A 203 -8.85 18.82 -2.09
CA ARG A 203 -8.15 19.24 -3.32
C ARG A 203 -6.65 19.41 -3.11
N ASP A 204 -6.25 20.13 -2.06
CA ASP A 204 -4.84 20.42 -1.78
C ASP A 204 -4.01 19.17 -1.46
N HIS A 205 -4.67 18.10 -1.01
CA HIS A 205 -4.05 16.81 -0.71
C HIS A 205 -4.11 15.83 -1.89
N VAL A 206 -5.09 15.97 -2.77
CA VAL A 206 -5.23 15.18 -4.00
C VAL A 206 -4.21 15.63 -5.05
N LEU A 207 -3.94 16.93 -5.18
CA LEU A 207 -3.02 17.44 -6.20
C LEU A 207 -1.61 16.84 -6.10
N PRO A 208 -0.96 16.73 -4.92
CA PRO A 208 0.31 16.02 -4.78
C PRO A 208 0.26 14.55 -5.20
N LEU A 209 -0.84 13.85 -4.93
CA LEU A 209 -1.03 12.46 -5.35
C LEU A 209 -1.08 12.36 -6.88
N LEU A 210 -1.87 13.21 -7.55
CA LEU A 210 -1.96 13.21 -9.01
C LEU A 210 -0.61 13.54 -9.66
N ARG A 211 0.16 14.49 -9.10
CA ARG A 211 1.52 14.78 -9.55
C ARG A 211 2.45 13.57 -9.40
N ALA A 212 2.34 12.82 -8.30
CA ALA A 212 3.12 11.60 -8.11
C ALA A 212 2.72 10.49 -9.10
N MET A 213 1.47 10.45 -9.56
CA MET A 213 1.01 9.49 -10.58
C MET A 213 1.50 9.83 -11.99
N LEU A 214 1.77 11.10 -12.27
CA LEU A 214 2.05 11.58 -13.64
C LEU A 214 3.21 10.84 -14.33
N PRO A 215 4.37 10.56 -13.70
CA PRO A 215 5.49 9.88 -14.37
C PRO A 215 5.16 8.46 -14.83
N SER A 216 4.32 7.74 -14.09
CA SER A 216 4.07 6.30 -14.31
C SER A 216 2.72 6.01 -14.95
N TYR A 217 1.75 6.93 -14.84
CA TYR A 217 0.35 6.68 -15.20
C TYR A 217 -0.29 7.87 -15.94
N ALA A 218 0.50 8.61 -16.72
CA ALA A 218 0.02 9.78 -17.47
C ALA A 218 -1.17 9.44 -18.37
N ASP A 219 -1.09 8.34 -19.12
CA ASP A 219 -2.15 7.85 -20.03
C ASP A 219 -3.51 7.73 -19.33
N LYS A 220 -3.54 7.08 -18.17
CA LYS A 220 -4.76 6.87 -17.38
C LYS A 220 -5.29 8.19 -16.82
N LEU A 221 -4.40 9.02 -16.29
CA LEU A 221 -4.75 10.35 -15.77
C LEU A 221 -5.41 11.20 -16.85
N TRP A 222 -4.82 11.24 -18.04
CA TRP A 222 -5.34 11.98 -19.18
C TRP A 222 -6.72 11.48 -19.62
N LEU A 223 -6.89 10.17 -19.76
CA LEU A 223 -8.17 9.58 -20.15
C LEU A 223 -9.29 9.90 -19.16
N VAL A 224 -8.99 9.88 -17.86
CA VAL A 224 -9.97 10.21 -16.82
C VAL A 224 -10.28 11.70 -16.79
N LEU A 225 -9.27 12.58 -16.87
CA LEU A 225 -9.48 14.02 -16.91
C LEU A 225 -10.28 14.45 -18.15
N ALA A 226 -9.99 13.86 -19.32
CA ALA A 226 -10.74 14.07 -20.55
C ALA A 226 -12.21 13.66 -20.40
N LYS A 227 -12.47 12.49 -19.81
CA LYS A 227 -13.84 12.01 -19.57
C LYS A 227 -14.62 12.85 -18.57
N LEU A 228 -13.95 13.40 -17.55
CA LEU A 228 -14.59 14.24 -16.54
C LEU A 228 -14.83 15.68 -16.99
N GLY A 229 -14.38 16.06 -18.19
CA GLY A 229 -14.41 17.44 -18.64
C GLY A 229 -13.51 18.37 -17.81
N CYS A 230 -12.58 17.81 -17.02
CA CYS A 230 -11.69 18.54 -16.12
C CYS A 230 -10.39 19.02 -16.81
N VAL A 231 -10.32 18.98 -18.14
CA VAL A 231 -9.13 19.37 -18.91
C VAL A 231 -8.95 20.90 -18.94
N GLU A 232 -10.00 21.66 -18.59
CA GLU A 232 -9.94 23.11 -18.40
C GLU A 232 -9.35 23.44 -17.01
N GLY A 233 -8.02 23.45 -16.86
CA GLY A 233 -7.36 24.11 -15.71
C GLY A 233 -6.25 23.36 -14.97
N ILE A 234 -5.84 22.15 -15.40
CA ILE A 234 -4.90 21.32 -14.61
C ILE A 234 -3.49 21.24 -15.24
N LEU A 235 -3.26 21.79 -16.44
CA LEU A 235 -2.03 21.54 -17.17
C LEU A 235 -0.90 22.56 -16.94
N PRO A 236 0.30 22.11 -16.54
CA PRO A 236 1.48 22.96 -16.43
C PRO A 236 2.15 23.28 -17.77
N ASP A 237 2.50 24.56 -17.99
CA ASP A 237 3.17 25.08 -19.19
C ASP A 237 4.64 24.63 -19.34
N HIS A 238 5.23 24.00 -18.32
CA HIS A 238 6.66 23.63 -18.30
C HIS A 238 6.92 22.13 -18.42
N ILE A 239 5.99 21.33 -18.95
CA ILE A 239 6.35 19.97 -19.36
C ILE A 239 7.21 20.08 -20.63
N PRO A 240 8.51 19.74 -20.60
CA PRO A 240 9.31 19.69 -21.80
C PRO A 240 8.78 18.54 -22.64
N ASP A 241 8.13 18.89 -23.75
CA ASP A 241 7.97 18.06 -24.94
C ASP A 241 7.57 16.58 -24.69
N LEU A 242 6.41 16.36 -24.05
CA LEU A 242 5.80 15.01 -23.93
C LEU A 242 5.23 14.48 -25.27
N GLY A 243 5.55 15.11 -26.41
CA GLY A 243 5.09 14.64 -27.73
C GLY A 243 3.57 14.59 -27.88
N LEU A 244 2.84 15.52 -27.24
CA LEU A 244 1.38 15.59 -27.35
C LEU A 244 0.96 16.36 -28.62
N PRO A 245 -0.14 15.96 -29.29
CA PRO A 245 -0.66 16.65 -30.47
C PRO A 245 -1.07 18.09 -30.16
N SER A 246 -0.67 19.04 -31.02
CA SER A 246 -0.83 20.50 -30.88
C SER A 246 -2.28 21.04 -30.79
N ILE A 247 -3.27 20.17 -30.61
CA ILE A 247 -4.71 20.46 -30.76
C ILE A 247 -5.31 21.01 -29.45
N LEU A 248 -4.55 21.06 -28.34
CA LEU A 248 -5.09 21.36 -27.00
C LEU A 248 -4.64 22.70 -26.38
N HIS A 249 -3.90 23.54 -27.10
CA HIS A 249 -3.25 24.74 -26.51
C HIS A 249 -4.10 26.01 -26.39
N SER A 250 -5.36 26.05 -26.86
CA SER A 250 -6.04 27.34 -27.11
C SER A 250 -7.09 27.80 -26.08
N SER A 251 -7.20 27.23 -24.88
CA SER A 251 -8.31 27.62 -23.98
C SER A 251 -8.04 27.34 -22.49
N LEU A 252 -7.40 28.26 -21.75
CA LEU A 252 -7.15 28.14 -20.30
C LEU A 252 -7.20 29.51 -19.55
N PRO A 253 -7.76 29.60 -18.33
CA PRO A 253 -7.76 30.80 -17.47
C PRO A 253 -6.52 30.91 -16.55
N PRO A 254 -6.08 32.14 -16.17
CA PRO A 254 -4.78 32.41 -15.54
C PRO A 254 -4.66 32.11 -14.02
N ASP A 255 -5.77 32.07 -13.28
CA ASP A 255 -5.73 32.10 -11.80
C ASP A 255 -5.30 30.79 -11.15
N ILE A 256 -5.35 29.68 -11.90
CA ILE A 256 -4.98 28.33 -11.41
C ILE A 256 -3.50 28.03 -11.71
N CYS A 257 -2.91 28.66 -12.72
CA CYS A 257 -1.48 28.52 -13.06
C CYS A 257 -0.58 28.94 -11.89
N GLN A 258 -0.92 30.04 -11.20
CA GLN A 258 -0.13 30.54 -10.06
C GLN A 258 -0.09 29.60 -8.85
N SER A 259 -1.17 28.85 -8.58
CA SER A 259 -1.25 28.01 -7.37
C SER A 259 -0.43 26.72 -7.47
N LEU A 260 -0.08 26.32 -8.69
CA LEU A 260 0.70 25.11 -8.95
C LEU A 260 2.21 25.36 -9.07
N GLY A 261 2.67 26.61 -8.93
CA GLY A 261 4.08 27.00 -9.06
C GLY A 261 4.56 26.98 -10.51
N LEU A 262 3.73 27.51 -11.42
CA LEU A 262 3.96 27.57 -12.87
C LEU A 262 4.08 29.01 -13.36
#